data_AF-A0A1C5DQB2-F1
#
_entry.id   AF-A0A1C5DQB2-F1
#
_cell.length_a   1.000
_cell.length_b   1.000
_cell.length_c   1.000
_cell.angle_alpha   90.00
_cell.angle_beta   90.00
_cell.angle_gamma   90.00
#
_symmetry.space_group_name_H-M   'P 1'
#
loop_
_entity.id
_entity.type
_entity.pdbx_description
1 polymer ?
#
loop_
_entity_poly.entity_id
_entity_poly.type
_entity_poly.pdbx_seq_one_letter_code
_entity_poly.pdbx_strand_id
1 'polypeptide(L)'
;RTRLALAAAGTVVVIAGATAGVIALQSSGDDGSTGGAAGSSPLGDARITVYNAEQTCRHKRVRECSLGLAEDPYVAYRPSNIVGRAWHDDVLHADCRIANGVTVTDEAGGHSSMWFRVSKDGKRMWVPGIRIRQDQVQYSTLPNCPD
;
A
#
# COMPACT_ATOMS: atom_id res chain seq x y z
N ARG A 1 -28.23 53.92 14.46
CA ARG A 1 -27.47 53.74 15.72
C ARG A 1 -26.15 53.05 15.34
N THR A 2 -25.06 53.81 15.37
CA THR A 2 -23.67 53.43 15.11
C THR A 2 -23.12 52.51 16.21
N ARG A 3 -22.20 51.58 15.88
CA ARG A 3 -20.81 51.36 16.39
C ARG A 3 -20.15 50.27 15.50
N LEU A 4 -19.26 50.55 14.53
CA LEU A 4 -17.79 50.74 14.63
C LEU A 4 -17.12 49.68 15.53
N ALA A 5 -16.49 48.64 15.00
CA ALA A 5 -15.17 48.54 14.32
C ALA A 5 -14.01 48.28 15.30
N LEU A 6 -13.19 47.25 15.03
CA LEU A 6 -11.74 47.27 15.27
C LEU A 6 -11.04 46.14 14.51
N ALA A 7 -10.02 46.56 13.76
CA ALA A 7 -9.09 45.76 12.98
C ALA A 7 -7.93 45.25 13.85
N ALA A 8 -7.25 44.19 13.39
CA ALA A 8 -5.86 43.94 13.74
C ALA A 8 -5.13 43.26 12.58
N ALA A 9 -3.99 43.85 12.24
CA ALA A 9 -3.12 43.53 11.12
C ALA A 9 -1.95 42.61 11.53
N GLY A 10 -1.25 42.06 10.53
CA GLY A 10 0.11 41.51 10.63
C GLY A 10 0.18 40.02 10.27
N THR A 11 1.11 39.50 9.46
CA THR A 11 2.34 40.06 8.88
C THR A 11 2.72 39.16 7.70
N VAL A 12 3.21 39.76 6.60
CA VAL A 12 3.76 39.05 5.43
C VAL A 12 5.15 38.49 5.77
N VAL A 13 5.40 37.23 5.43
CA VAL A 13 6.76 36.68 5.31
C VAL A 13 6.92 36.07 3.91
N VAL A 14 7.75 36.73 3.10
CA VAL A 14 8.26 36.25 1.81
C VAL A 14 9.53 35.48 2.10
N ILE A 15 9.63 34.23 1.62
CA ILE A 15 10.92 33.56 1.46
C ILE A 15 11.03 33.14 -0.01
N ALA A 16 11.89 33.85 -0.73
CA ALA A 16 12.37 33.48 -2.03
C ALA A 16 13.46 32.39 -1.89
N GLY A 17 13.44 31.41 -2.78
CA GLY A 17 14.49 30.40 -2.89
C GLY A 17 14.43 29.72 -4.25
N ALA A 18 15.03 30.34 -5.26
CA ALA A 18 15.24 29.76 -6.58
C ALA A 18 16.58 28.99 -6.59
N THR A 19 16.57 27.73 -7.02
CA THR A 19 17.75 27.09 -7.61
C THR A 19 17.31 26.19 -8.76
N ALA A 20 17.67 26.61 -9.97
CA ALA A 20 17.66 25.78 -11.17
C ALA A 20 18.81 24.77 -11.12
N GLY A 21 18.57 23.53 -11.57
CA GLY A 21 19.59 22.52 -11.72
C GLY A 21 19.17 21.50 -12.79
N VAL A 22 19.51 21.79 -14.04
CA VAL A 22 19.47 20.83 -15.14
C VAL A 22 20.84 20.15 -15.22
N ILE A 23 20.89 18.82 -15.14
CA ILE A 23 22.02 18.02 -15.59
C ILE A 23 21.47 16.86 -16.41
N ALA A 24 21.85 16.82 -17.68
CA ALA A 24 21.61 15.72 -18.61
C ALA A 24 22.96 15.12 -19.02
N LEU A 25 23.12 13.80 -18.90
CA LEU A 25 23.94 12.92 -19.76
C LEU A 25 23.69 11.46 -19.30
N GLN A 26 22.92 10.64 -20.02
CA GLN A 26 23.38 9.73 -21.08
C GLN A 26 24.62 8.92 -20.71
N SER A 27 24.43 7.63 -20.40
CA SER A 27 25.46 6.61 -20.50
C SER A 27 24.86 5.38 -21.16
N SER A 28 25.09 5.26 -22.46
CA SER A 28 24.96 4.02 -23.22
C SER A 28 26.30 3.30 -23.17
N GLY A 29 26.32 2.00 -22.87
CA GLY A 29 27.53 1.19 -22.88
C GLY A 29 27.22 -0.25 -22.50
N ASP A 30 27.32 -1.12 -23.49
CA ASP A 30 26.84 -2.50 -23.60
C ASP A 30 27.81 -3.57 -23.03
N ASP A 31 27.25 -4.79 -22.95
CA ASP A 31 27.87 -6.13 -23.00
C ASP A 31 28.69 -6.72 -21.83
N GLY A 32 28.24 -7.91 -21.34
CA GLY A 32 29.12 -8.84 -20.61
C GLY A 32 28.53 -10.01 -19.82
N SER A 33 27.95 -11.01 -20.50
CA SER A 33 28.05 -12.47 -20.25
C SER A 33 27.56 -13.19 -18.96
N THR A 34 26.57 -14.07 -19.21
CA THR A 34 26.36 -15.49 -18.78
C THR A 34 26.43 -15.93 -17.31
N GLY A 35 25.29 -16.47 -16.84
CA GLY A 35 25.26 -17.70 -16.04
C GLY A 35 24.22 -17.75 -14.92
N GLY A 36 23.10 -18.46 -15.14
CA GLY A 36 22.25 -18.93 -14.04
C GLY A 36 20.77 -19.10 -14.38
N ALA A 37 20.39 -20.24 -14.97
CA ALA A 37 19.00 -20.66 -14.99
C ALA A 37 18.58 -21.10 -13.57
N ALA A 38 17.78 -20.28 -12.90
CA ALA A 38 16.88 -20.72 -11.84
C ALA A 38 15.51 -20.08 -12.14
N GLY A 39 14.53 -20.93 -12.42
CA GLY A 39 13.17 -20.53 -12.74
C GLY A 39 12.58 -19.68 -11.61
N SER A 40 12.40 -18.40 -11.89
CA SER A 40 11.48 -17.51 -11.21
C SER A 40 11.04 -16.56 -12.30
N SER A 41 9.84 -16.76 -12.84
CA SER A 41 9.17 -15.68 -13.56
C SER A 41 9.27 -14.44 -12.67
N PRO A 42 9.65 -13.24 -13.17
CA PRO A 42 9.66 -12.02 -12.39
C PRO A 42 8.20 -11.58 -12.18
N LEU A 43 7.44 -12.39 -11.45
CA LEU A 43 6.17 -12.01 -10.85
C LEU A 43 6.54 -10.95 -9.82
N GLY A 44 6.18 -9.70 -10.12
CA GLY A 44 6.82 -8.52 -9.56
C GLY A 44 6.81 -8.50 -8.04
N ASP A 45 7.95 -8.18 -7.41
CA ASP A 45 8.05 -7.99 -5.96
C ASP A 45 7.64 -6.56 -5.59
N ALA A 46 6.35 -6.26 -5.66
CA ALA A 46 5.86 -4.92 -5.37
C ALA A 46 5.72 -4.72 -3.86
N ARG A 47 6.17 -3.56 -3.37
CA ARG A 47 5.95 -3.13 -1.98
C ARG A 47 4.57 -2.49 -1.86
N ILE A 48 3.70 -3.11 -1.07
CA ILE A 48 2.40 -2.55 -0.72
C ILE A 48 2.38 -2.15 0.76
N THR A 49 1.67 -1.08 1.06
CA THR A 49 1.62 -0.47 2.38
C THR A 49 0.25 -0.70 2.98
N VAL A 50 0.22 -1.29 4.17
CA VAL A 50 -1.01 -1.63 4.87
C VAL A 50 -1.71 -0.37 5.38
N TYR A 51 -3.00 -0.27 5.10
CA TYR A 51 -3.84 0.85 5.48
C TYR A 51 -4.95 0.39 6.43
N ASN A 52 -5.02 1.02 7.61
CA ASN A 52 -6.12 0.83 8.55
C ASN A 52 -7.05 2.05 8.47
N ALA A 53 -8.30 1.81 8.07
CA ALA A 53 -9.33 2.83 7.97
C ALA A 53 -9.58 3.50 9.33
N GLU A 54 -9.49 2.75 10.42
CA GLU A 54 -9.68 3.24 11.78
C GLU A 54 -8.51 4.11 12.25
N GLN A 55 -8.76 5.43 12.33
CA GLN A 55 -7.74 6.44 12.63
C GLN A 55 -7.05 6.22 13.99
N THR A 56 -7.80 5.77 14.99
CA THR A 56 -7.28 5.49 16.34
C THR A 56 -6.30 4.33 16.37
N CYS A 57 -6.31 3.45 15.37
CA CYS A 57 -5.41 2.31 15.28
C CYS A 57 -4.15 2.56 14.44
N ARG A 58 -4.10 3.67 13.69
CA ARG A 58 -2.95 3.98 12.81
C ARG A 58 -1.62 4.15 13.56
N HIS A 59 -1.66 4.59 14.82
CA HIS A 59 -0.48 4.83 15.64
C HIS A 59 -0.25 3.74 16.72
N LYS A 60 -1.02 2.64 16.69
CA LYS A 60 -0.99 1.61 17.74
C LYS A 60 -0.57 0.27 17.17
N ARG A 61 0.44 -0.35 17.78
CA ARG A 61 0.89 -1.72 17.45
C ARG A 61 0.40 -2.76 18.45
N VAL A 62 -0.88 -2.67 18.82
CA VAL A 62 -1.57 -3.64 19.70
C VAL A 62 -2.40 -4.61 18.88
N ARG A 63 -2.81 -5.73 19.48
CA ARG A 63 -3.48 -6.83 18.76
C ARG A 63 -4.84 -6.42 18.23
N GLU A 64 -5.54 -5.56 18.93
CA GLU A 64 -6.87 -5.04 18.57
C GLU A 64 -6.81 -4.17 17.32
N CYS A 65 -5.66 -3.53 17.08
CA CYS A 65 -5.41 -2.64 15.95
C CYS A 65 -4.73 -3.30 14.75
N SER A 66 -4.46 -4.61 14.82
CA SER A 66 -3.88 -5.35 13.70
C SER A 66 -4.95 -5.74 12.68
N LEU A 67 -4.57 -5.73 11.41
CA LEU A 67 -5.36 -6.25 10.30
C LEU A 67 -4.95 -7.70 10.00
N GLY A 68 -5.92 -8.53 9.64
CA GLY A 68 -5.69 -9.94 9.35
C GLY A 68 -5.08 -10.16 7.97
N LEU A 69 -4.13 -11.08 7.87
CA LEU A 69 -3.67 -11.66 6.61
C LEU A 69 -4.34 -13.03 6.45
N ALA A 70 -5.05 -13.20 5.35
CA ALA A 70 -5.88 -14.37 5.10
C ALA A 70 -5.08 -15.52 4.48
N GLU A 71 -5.56 -16.74 4.68
CA GLU A 71 -5.05 -17.94 4.03
C GLU A 71 -5.59 -18.07 2.60
N ASP A 72 -6.90 -17.90 2.44
CA ASP A 72 -7.61 -18.06 1.18
C ASP A 72 -8.46 -16.81 0.86
N PRO A 73 -8.27 -16.14 -0.28
CA PRO A 73 -9.02 -14.93 -0.64
C PRO A 73 -10.45 -15.23 -1.11
N TYR A 74 -10.81 -16.50 -1.33
CA TYR A 74 -12.15 -16.95 -1.71
C TYR A 74 -12.98 -17.42 -0.51
N VAL A 75 -12.38 -17.45 0.68
CA VAL A 75 -13.07 -17.74 1.95
C VAL A 75 -13.35 -16.43 2.69
N ALA A 76 -14.47 -16.38 3.42
CA ALA A 76 -14.87 -15.21 4.19
C ALA A 76 -13.71 -14.63 5.04
N TYR A 77 -13.53 -13.31 5.00
CA TYR A 77 -12.52 -12.58 5.75
C TYR A 77 -12.92 -12.46 7.23
N ARG A 78 -12.72 -13.54 7.98
CA ARG A 78 -13.09 -13.70 9.39
C ARG A 78 -11.99 -14.47 10.14
N PRO A 79 -11.97 -14.46 11.50
CA PRO A 79 -10.87 -15.03 12.28
C PRO A 79 -10.44 -16.46 11.91
N SER A 80 -11.37 -17.31 11.44
CA SER A 80 -11.06 -18.69 11.01
C SER A 80 -10.17 -18.79 9.77
N ASN A 81 -10.07 -17.73 8.97
CA ASN A 81 -9.27 -17.66 7.74
C ASN A 81 -8.02 -16.78 7.92
N ILE A 82 -7.79 -16.23 9.12
CA ILE A 82 -6.65 -15.33 9.38
C ILE A 82 -5.46 -16.12 9.91
N VAL A 83 -4.38 -16.15 9.14
CA VAL A 83 -3.13 -16.88 9.46
C VAL A 83 -1.96 -15.96 9.78
N GLY A 84 -2.13 -14.65 9.57
CA GLY A 84 -1.13 -13.65 9.92
C GLY A 84 -1.74 -12.31 10.30
N ARG A 85 -0.89 -11.38 10.73
CA ARG A 85 -1.29 -10.03 11.12
C ARG A 85 -0.35 -8.99 10.55
N ALA A 86 -0.89 -7.83 10.22
CA ALA A 86 -0.13 -6.64 9.86
C ALA A 86 -0.74 -5.42 10.54
N TRP A 87 0.03 -4.35 10.65
CA TRP A 87 -0.38 -3.07 11.23
C TRP A 87 -0.36 -1.99 10.17
N HIS A 88 -0.98 -0.85 10.48
CA HIS A 88 -0.88 0.31 9.61
C HIS A 88 0.59 0.66 9.32
N ASP A 89 0.87 1.06 8.09
CA ASP A 89 2.20 1.35 7.55
C ASP A 89 3.18 0.17 7.54
N ASP A 90 2.76 -1.05 7.90
CA ASP A 90 3.53 -2.24 7.56
C ASP A 90 3.68 -2.30 6.03
N VAL A 91 4.91 -2.52 5.58
CA VAL A 91 5.21 -2.79 4.17
C VAL A 91 5.25 -4.29 3.95
N LEU A 92 4.43 -4.78 3.02
CA LEU A 92 4.38 -6.18 2.61
C LEU A 92 4.90 -6.32 1.18
N HIS A 93 5.53 -7.44 0.91
CA HIS A 93 5.99 -7.83 -0.41
C HIS A 93 4.91 -8.65 -1.10
N ALA A 94 4.38 -8.16 -2.21
CA ALA A 94 3.33 -8.80 -2.99
C ALA A 94 3.85 -9.25 -4.35
N ASP A 95 3.44 -10.43 -4.81
CA ASP A 95 3.92 -11.04 -6.06
C ASP A 95 2.88 -11.08 -7.19
N CYS A 96 1.59 -11.09 -6.84
CA CYS A 96 0.47 -11.05 -7.79
C CYS A 96 -0.82 -10.59 -7.12
N ARG A 97 -1.86 -10.37 -7.93
CA ARG A 97 -3.20 -9.99 -7.46
C ARG A 97 -4.31 -10.84 -8.09
N ILE A 98 -5.48 -10.84 -7.47
CA ILE A 98 -6.74 -11.30 -8.07
C ILE A 98 -7.80 -10.21 -7.92
N ALA A 99 -8.83 -10.23 -8.76
CA ALA A 99 -9.90 -9.21 -8.75
C ALA A 99 -11.26 -9.75 -8.26
N ASN A 100 -11.38 -11.07 -8.09
CA ASN A 100 -12.62 -11.81 -7.89
C ASN A 100 -12.63 -12.59 -6.55
N GLY A 101 -11.86 -12.17 -5.56
CA GLY A 101 -11.96 -12.74 -4.22
C GLY A 101 -13.23 -12.28 -3.50
N VAL A 102 -13.46 -12.79 -2.29
CA VAL A 102 -14.59 -12.36 -1.46
C VAL A 102 -14.47 -10.86 -1.18
N THR A 103 -15.57 -10.11 -1.39
CA THR A 103 -15.61 -8.68 -1.09
C THR A 103 -15.46 -8.45 0.41
N VAL A 104 -14.50 -7.60 0.78
CA VAL A 104 -14.29 -7.16 2.16
C VAL A 104 -14.69 -5.71 2.27
N THR A 105 -15.48 -5.40 3.30
CA THR A 105 -15.84 -4.02 3.70
C THR A 105 -15.03 -3.62 4.92
N ASP A 106 -14.50 -2.39 4.92
CA ASP A 106 -13.80 -1.83 6.07
C ASP A 106 -14.73 -1.10 7.04
N GLU A 107 -14.17 -0.59 8.13
CA GLU A 107 -14.88 0.13 9.18
C GLU A 107 -15.44 1.48 8.73
N ALA A 108 -14.95 2.02 7.60
CA ALA A 108 -15.42 3.25 6.98
C ALA A 108 -16.48 3.00 5.87
N GLY A 109 -16.84 1.74 5.62
CA GLY A 109 -17.82 1.35 4.59
C GLY A 109 -17.24 1.22 3.17
N GLY A 110 -15.95 1.44 2.99
CA GLY A 110 -15.26 1.15 1.74
C GLY A 110 -15.15 -0.36 1.52
N HIS A 111 -15.05 -0.81 0.27
CA HIS A 111 -15.01 -2.24 -0.04
C HIS A 111 -14.16 -2.56 -1.26
N SER A 112 -13.67 -3.80 -1.32
CA SER A 112 -12.91 -4.32 -2.46
C SER A 112 -13.04 -5.84 -2.57
N SER A 113 -13.16 -6.34 -3.79
CA SER A 113 -13.00 -7.76 -4.15
C SER A 113 -11.59 -8.09 -4.66
N MET A 114 -10.70 -7.09 -4.72
CA MET A 114 -9.31 -7.31 -5.09
C MET A 114 -8.52 -7.85 -3.91
N TRP A 115 -7.61 -8.77 -4.18
CA TRP A 115 -6.72 -9.33 -3.19
C TRP A 115 -5.31 -9.41 -3.73
N PHE A 116 -4.33 -9.24 -2.85
CA PHE A 116 -2.91 -9.28 -3.18
C PHE A 116 -2.26 -10.41 -2.42
N ARG A 117 -1.54 -11.29 -3.12
CA ARG A 117 -0.77 -12.36 -2.49
C ARG A 117 0.53 -11.77 -1.98
N VAL A 118 0.78 -11.96 -0.69
CA VAL A 118 1.92 -11.41 0.02
C VAL A 118 2.78 -12.50 0.64
N SER A 119 4.07 -12.23 0.77
CA SER A 119 5.00 -13.04 1.55
C SER A 119 5.36 -12.33 2.86
N LYS A 120 5.18 -13.01 3.98
CA LYS A 120 5.61 -12.54 5.30
C LYS A 120 6.08 -13.73 6.14
N ASP A 121 7.26 -13.60 6.75
CA ASP A 121 7.87 -14.64 7.58
C ASP A 121 7.95 -16.01 6.87
N GLY A 122 8.25 -16.00 5.56
CA GLY A 122 8.35 -17.21 4.73
C GLY A 122 7.01 -17.87 4.36
N LYS A 123 5.88 -17.27 4.76
CA LYS A 123 4.53 -17.77 4.45
C LYS A 123 3.85 -16.88 3.43
N ARG A 124 3.17 -17.52 2.48
CA ARG A 124 2.26 -16.84 1.54
C ARG A 124 0.91 -16.65 2.20
N MET A 125 0.38 -15.45 2.10
CA MET A 125 -0.91 -15.05 2.64
C MET A 125 -1.56 -14.05 1.69
N TRP A 126 -2.76 -13.60 2.02
CA TRP A 126 -3.50 -12.64 1.22
C TRP A 126 -3.92 -11.44 2.04
N VAL A 127 -3.84 -10.26 1.42
CA VAL A 127 -4.37 -9.01 1.99
C VAL A 127 -5.47 -8.48 1.07
N PRO A 128 -6.65 -8.12 1.61
CA PRO A 128 -7.69 -7.47 0.83
C PRO A 128 -7.20 -6.11 0.33
N GLY A 129 -7.56 -5.73 -0.89
CA GLY A 129 -7.22 -4.44 -1.49
C GLY A 129 -7.66 -3.25 -0.63
N ILE A 130 -8.81 -3.37 0.05
CA ILE A 130 -9.31 -2.32 0.96
C ILE A 130 -8.40 -2.08 2.19
N ARG A 131 -7.46 -3.00 2.48
CA ARG A 131 -6.47 -2.88 3.56
C ARG A 131 -5.10 -2.41 3.07
N ILE A 132 -5.02 -1.89 1.85
CA ILE A 132 -3.81 -1.34 1.22
C ILE A 132 -4.05 0.14 0.92
N ARG A 133 -2.99 0.96 0.90
CA ARG A 133 -3.08 2.34 0.43
C ARG A 133 -3.72 2.40 -0.97
N GLN A 134 -4.70 3.28 -1.11
CA GLN A 134 -5.61 3.32 -2.24
C GLN A 134 -4.95 3.61 -3.59
N ASP A 135 -3.88 4.41 -3.61
CA ASP A 135 -3.07 4.68 -4.80
C ASP A 135 -2.35 3.40 -5.29
N GLN A 136 -1.84 2.58 -4.37
CA GLN A 136 -1.15 1.34 -4.72
C GLN A 136 -2.10 0.27 -5.26
N VAL A 137 -3.37 0.27 -4.83
CA VAL A 137 -4.40 -0.62 -5.41
C VAL A 137 -4.76 -0.17 -6.82
N GLN A 138 -5.06 1.12 -7.00
CA GLN A 138 -5.51 1.69 -8.28
C GLN A 138 -4.46 1.59 -9.39
N TYR A 139 -3.20 1.85 -9.04
CA TYR A 139 -2.10 1.89 -10.01
C TYR A 139 -1.20 0.65 -9.96
N SER A 140 -1.68 -0.45 -9.36
CA SER A 140 -0.94 -1.70 -9.30
C SER A 140 -0.64 -2.26 -10.70
N THR A 141 0.64 -2.51 -10.98
CA THR A 141 1.14 -3.21 -12.17
C THR A 141 1.36 -4.71 -11.94
N LEU A 142 1.05 -5.21 -10.73
CA LEU A 142 1.18 -6.64 -10.42
C LEU A 142 0.37 -7.51 -11.40
N PRO A 143 0.94 -8.63 -11.85
CA PRO A 143 0.25 -9.56 -12.71
C PRO A 143 -0.90 -10.24 -11.95
N ASN A 144 -1.83 -10.83 -12.71
CA ASN A 144 -2.82 -11.71 -12.12
C ASN A 144 -2.13 -12.97 -11.57
N CYS A 145 -2.59 -13.47 -10.43
CA CYS A 145 -2.13 -14.76 -9.92
C CYS A 145 -2.56 -15.88 -10.88
N PRO A 146 -1.73 -16.94 -11.03
CA PRO A 146 -2.15 -18.12 -11.78
C PRO A 146 -3.36 -18.78 -11.09
N ASP A 147 -4.22 -19.39 -11.91
CA ASP A 147 -5.36 -20.19 -11.47
C ASP A 147 -4.93 -21.45 -10.70
#